data_AF-A0A5B1AY89-F1
#
_entry.id   AF-A0A5B1AY89-F1
#
_cell.length_a   1.000
_cell.length_b   1.000
_cell.length_c   1.000
_cell.angle_alpha   90.00
_cell.angle_beta   90.00
_cell.angle_gamma   90.00
#
_symmetry.space_group_name_H-M   'P 1'
#
loop_
_entity.id
_entity.type
_entity.pdbx_description
1 polymer ?
#
loop_
_entity_poly.entity_id
_entity_poly.type
_entity_poly.pdbx_seq_one_letter_code
_entity_poly.pdbx_strand_id
1 'polypeptide(L)'
;MKLSCKKCSKREFEVPNFTSEEKNILSELKANNKLGKLIQKIESLYDIESIDAKFSFMHINKKYGKCNRCNVDYLEGEYVECPKCKALNFNWKTEK
;
A
#
# COMPACT_ATOMS: atom_id res chain seq x y z
N MET A 1 -3.48 -4.01 11.56
CA MET A 1 -2.09 -4.06 12.11
C MET A 1 -1.48 -2.66 12.10
N LYS A 2 -0.41 -2.39 12.88
CA LYS A 2 0.33 -1.12 12.81
C LYS A 2 1.62 -1.31 12.01
N LEU A 3 1.90 -0.39 11.08
CA LEU A 3 3.15 -0.35 10.31
C LEU A 3 3.80 1.03 10.40
N SER A 4 5.09 1.12 10.08
CA SER A 4 5.81 2.38 9.91
C SER A 4 6.70 2.33 8.67
N CYS A 5 6.98 3.49 8.08
CA CYS A 5 7.85 3.59 6.91
C CYS A 5 8.99 4.57 7.18
N LYS A 6 10.21 4.03 7.28
CA LYS A 6 11.47 4.79 7.53
C LYS A 6 11.72 5.93 6.52
N LYS A 7 11.06 5.91 5.35
CA LYS A 7 11.19 6.94 4.31
C LYS A 7 10.06 7.97 4.27
N CYS A 8 8.99 7.77 5.02
CA CYS A 8 7.90 8.74 5.13
C CYS A 8 8.01 9.51 6.45
N SER A 9 8.03 8.80 7.57
CA SER A 9 8.11 9.39 8.91
C SER A 9 8.41 8.30 9.95
N LYS A 10 8.70 8.72 11.19
CA LYS A 10 8.77 7.79 12.34
C LYS A 10 7.38 7.43 12.91
N ARG A 11 6.30 7.93 12.30
CA ARG A 11 4.93 7.67 12.76
C ARG A 11 4.52 6.24 12.36
N GLU A 12 3.91 5.55 13.32
CA GLU A 12 3.14 4.35 13.04
C GLU A 12 1.76 4.72 12.53
N PHE A 13 1.22 3.93 11.62
CA PHE A 13 -0.12 4.10 11.07
C PHE A 13 -0.85 2.77 11.05
N GLU A 14 -2.16 2.83 11.22
CA GLU A 14 -3.03 1.67 11.12
C GLU A 14 -3.19 1.23 9.67
N VAL A 15 -3.05 -0.08 9.47
CA VAL A 15 -3.23 -0.77 8.20
C VAL A 15 -4.28 -1.85 8.44
N PRO A 16 -5.46 -1.71 7.83
CA PRO A 16 -6.48 -2.75 7.90
C PRO A 16 -5.98 -4.11 7.42
N ASN A 17 -6.60 -5.17 7.92
CA ASN A 17 -6.32 -6.53 7.45
C ASN A 17 -7.11 -6.79 6.17
N PHE A 18 -6.65 -6.23 5.05
CA PHE A 18 -7.32 -6.36 3.76
C PHE A 18 -7.43 -7.82 3.31
N THR A 19 -8.64 -8.21 2.91
CA THR A 19 -8.93 -9.46 2.21
C THR A 19 -8.29 -9.48 0.83
N SER A 20 -8.18 -10.67 0.23
CA SER A 20 -7.66 -10.81 -1.14
C SER A 20 -8.48 -10.01 -2.16
N GLU A 21 -9.80 -9.97 -2.00
CA GLU A 21 -10.70 -9.22 -2.88
C GLU A 21 -10.47 -7.71 -2.77
N GLU A 22 -10.35 -7.19 -1.54
CA GLU A 22 -10.05 -5.77 -1.33
C GLU A 22 -8.67 -5.39 -1.87
N LYS A 23 -7.67 -6.24 -1.68
CA LYS A 23 -6.33 -6.04 -2.26
C LYS A 23 -6.38 -5.95 -3.79
N ASN A 24 -7.21 -6.76 -4.45
CA ASN A 24 -7.41 -6.70 -5.90
C ASN A 24 -8.03 -5.35 -6.30
N ILE A 25 -9.14 -4.96 -5.67
CA ILE A 25 -9.85 -3.69 -5.95
C ILE A 25 -8.93 -2.48 -5.73
N LEU A 26 -8.24 -2.42 -4.59
CA LEU A 26 -7.38 -1.30 -4.24
C LEU A 26 -6.15 -1.22 -5.15
N SER A 27 -5.56 -2.37 -5.53
CA SER A 27 -4.47 -2.42 -6.51
C SER A 27 -4.92 -1.93 -7.89
N GLU A 28 -6.14 -2.28 -8.31
CA GLU A 28 -6.70 -1.81 -9.58
C GLU A 28 -6.93 -0.29 -9.57
N LEU A 29 -7.51 0.25 -8.49
CA LEU A 29 -7.68 1.70 -8.31
C LEU A 29 -6.32 2.42 -8.33
N LYS A 30 -5.30 1.82 -7.70
CA LYS A 30 -3.94 2.38 -7.65
C LYS A 30 -3.28 2.39 -9.03
N ALA A 31 -3.38 1.29 -9.77
CA ALA A 31 -2.83 1.16 -11.13
C ALA A 31 -3.46 2.18 -12.09
N ASN A 32 -4.77 2.43 -11.95
CA ASN A 32 -5.52 3.40 -12.74
C ASN A 32 -5.40 4.86 -12.25
N ASN A 33 -4.51 5.16 -11.29
CA ASN A 33 -4.32 6.48 -10.68
C ASN A 33 -5.62 7.10 -10.10
N LYS A 34 -6.59 6.29 -9.67
CA LYS A 34 -7.87 6.74 -9.08
C LYS A 34 -7.71 7.02 -7.58
N LEU A 35 -6.77 7.88 -7.21
CA LEU A 35 -6.34 8.07 -5.81
C LEU A 35 -7.45 8.53 -4.86
N GLY A 36 -8.31 9.45 -5.29
CA GLY A 36 -9.43 9.93 -4.46
C GLY A 36 -10.43 8.82 -4.13
N LYS A 37 -10.78 7.99 -5.13
CA LYS A 37 -11.66 6.82 -4.94
C LYS A 37 -11.02 5.76 -4.04
N LEU A 38 -9.70 5.63 -4.11
CA LEU A 38 -8.97 4.65 -3.31
C LEU A 38 -8.99 5.02 -1.83
N ILE A 39 -8.71 6.28 -1.48
CA ILE A 39 -8.79 6.76 -0.09
C ILE A 39 -10.21 6.57 0.45
N GLN A 40 -11.22 7.05 -0.28
CA GLN A 40 -12.63 6.87 0.09
C GLN A 40 -13.00 5.40 0.27
N LYS A 41 -12.48 4.51 -0.59
CA LYS A 41 -12.75 3.08 -0.49
C LYS A 41 -12.16 2.50 0.80
N ILE A 42 -10.92 2.84 1.15
CA ILE A 42 -10.29 2.38 2.40
C ILE A 42 -11.10 2.87 3.61
N GLU A 43 -11.45 4.16 3.66
CA GLU A 43 -12.25 4.76 4.73
C GLU A 43 -13.66 4.15 4.82
N SER A 44 -14.26 3.78 3.69
CA SER A 44 -15.60 3.14 3.69
C SER A 44 -15.58 1.68 4.12
N LEU A 45 -14.46 0.98 3.90
CA LEU A 45 -14.29 -0.43 4.28
C LEU A 45 -13.91 -0.55 5.76
N TYR A 46 -13.18 0.44 6.28
CA TYR A 46 -12.61 0.42 7.61
C TYR A 46 -12.75 1.79 8.27
N ASP A 47 -13.27 1.81 9.50
CA ASP A 47 -13.38 3.01 10.34
C ASP A 47 -11.99 3.44 10.86
N ILE A 48 -11.16 3.96 9.97
CA ILE A 48 -9.81 4.44 10.27
C ILE A 48 -9.64 5.91 9.92
N GLU A 49 -8.68 6.57 10.56
CA GLU A 49 -8.39 7.97 10.26
C GLU A 49 -7.96 8.17 8.79
N SER A 50 -8.42 9.25 8.17
CA SER A 50 -8.04 9.62 6.80
C SER A 50 -6.53 9.68 6.57
N ILE A 51 -5.76 10.03 7.60
CA ILE A 51 -4.30 10.06 7.51
C ILE A 51 -3.72 8.64 7.41
N ASP A 52 -4.25 7.67 8.14
CA ASP A 52 -3.78 6.28 8.09
C ASP A 52 -4.23 5.58 6.79
N ALA A 53 -5.44 5.89 6.30
CA ALA A 53 -5.86 5.53 4.96
C ALA A 53 -4.93 6.11 3.88
N LYS A 54 -4.51 7.38 4.06
CA LYS A 54 -3.52 8.04 3.19
C LYS A 54 -2.18 7.32 3.18
N PHE A 55 -1.66 6.98 4.35
CA PHE A 55 -0.41 6.22 4.45
C PHE A 55 -0.56 4.84 3.80
N SER A 56 -1.64 4.11 4.06
CA SER A 56 -1.88 2.81 3.43
C SER A 56 -1.85 2.89 1.91
N PHE A 57 -2.61 3.79 1.27
CA PHE A 57 -2.62 3.84 -0.20
C PHE A 57 -1.28 4.21 -0.81
N MET A 58 -0.50 5.07 -0.15
CA MET A 58 0.79 5.51 -0.67
C MET A 58 1.74 4.33 -0.87
N HIS A 59 1.64 3.33 0.00
CA HIS A 59 2.49 2.15 -0.01
C HIS A 59 1.97 1.02 -0.92
N ILE A 60 0.70 1.02 -1.33
CA ILE A 60 0.17 0.08 -2.35
C ILE A 60 0.96 0.18 -3.64
N ASN A 61 1.56 -0.94 -4.05
CA ASN A 61 2.35 -1.00 -5.27
C ASN A 61 1.47 -0.82 -6.51
N LYS A 62 1.93 0.01 -7.46
CA LYS A 62 1.28 0.07 -8.79
C LYS A 62 1.47 -1.22 -9.59
N LYS A 63 2.57 -1.94 -9.34
CA LYS A 63 2.92 -3.20 -10.00
C LYS A 63 3.61 -4.12 -9.00
N TYR A 64 3.15 -5.37 -8.92
CA TYR A 64 3.80 -6.41 -8.12
C TYR A 64 5.28 -6.58 -8.51
N GLY A 65 6.13 -6.82 -7.52
CA GLY A 65 7.58 -6.90 -7.64
C GLY A 65 8.28 -5.54 -7.68
N LYS A 66 7.57 -4.43 -7.95
CA LYS A 66 8.19 -3.11 -8.15
C LYS A 66 8.08 -2.17 -6.97
N CYS A 67 9.19 -1.58 -6.54
CA CYS A 67 9.18 -0.53 -5.53
C CYS A 67 8.58 0.77 -6.08
N ASN A 68 7.59 1.32 -5.37
CA ASN A 68 6.95 2.59 -5.72
C ASN A 68 7.90 3.80 -5.77
N ARG A 69 9.04 3.75 -5.06
CA ARG A 69 9.97 4.88 -4.94
C ARG A 69 11.17 4.80 -5.86
N CYS A 70 11.85 3.64 -5.91
CA CYS A 70 13.12 3.49 -6.62
C CYS A 70 13.08 2.51 -7.80
N ASN A 71 11.90 1.97 -8.11
CA ASN A 71 11.62 1.13 -9.29
C ASN A 71 12.40 -0.19 -9.43
N VAL A 72 13.12 -0.64 -8.40
CA VAL A 72 13.62 -2.03 -8.36
C VAL A 72 12.45 -2.99 -8.50
N ASP A 73 12.66 -4.11 -9.18
CA ASP A 73 11.61 -5.03 -9.64
C ASP A 73 11.71 -6.46 -9.08
N TYR A 74 12.54 -6.64 -8.06
CA TYR A 74 12.76 -7.89 -7.34
C TYR A 74 12.21 -7.83 -5.90
N LEU A 75 11.12 -7.09 -5.64
CA LEU A 75 10.47 -7.12 -4.34
C LEU A 75 9.71 -8.44 -4.11
N GLU A 76 9.99 -9.08 -2.98
CA GLU A 76 9.32 -10.30 -2.54
C GLU A 76 8.61 -10.07 -1.19
N GLY A 77 7.51 -10.78 -0.97
CA GLY A 77 6.65 -10.61 0.21
C GLY A 77 5.57 -9.56 0.04
N GLU A 78 4.62 -9.53 0.98
CA GLU A 78 3.39 -8.73 0.89
C GLU A 78 3.56 -7.32 1.46
N TYR A 79 4.11 -7.18 2.67
CA TYR A 79 4.44 -5.91 3.30
C TYR A 79 5.96 -5.86 3.48
N VAL A 80 6.66 -5.27 2.51
CA VAL A 80 8.11 -5.41 2.39
C VAL A 80 8.81 -4.06 2.40
N GLU A 81 9.86 -3.95 3.22
CA GLU A 81 10.82 -2.85 3.08
C GLU A 81 11.71 -3.09 1.86
N CYS A 82 11.75 -2.13 0.93
CA CYS A 82 12.60 -2.22 -0.24
C CYS A 82 14.08 -2.40 0.18
N PRO A 83 14.79 -3.42 -0.31
CA PRO A 83 16.16 -3.69 0.11
C PRO A 83 17.11 -2.55 -0.25
N LYS A 84 16.86 -1.87 -1.38
CA LYS A 84 17.66 -0.74 -1.91
C LYS A 84 17.39 0.57 -1.19
N CYS A 85 16.12 1.00 -1.11
CA CYS A 85 15.78 2.34 -0.62
C CYS A 85 15.10 2.36 0.75
N LYS A 86 14.82 1.22 1.37
CA LYS A 86 14.16 1.08 2.68
C LYS A 86 12.76 1.70 2.78
N ALA A 87 12.14 2.05 1.65
CA ALA A 87 10.72 2.42 1.64
C ALA A 87 9.86 1.17 1.87
N LEU A 88 8.81 1.29 2.66
CA LEU A 88 7.80 0.24 2.79
C LEU A 88 7.02 0.11 1.46
N ASN A 89 6.58 -1.09 1.12
CA ASN A 89 5.78 -1.36 -0.06
C ASN A 89 4.75 -2.43 0.29
N PHE A 90 3.49 -2.18 -0.06
CA PHE A 90 2.41 -3.16 0.00
C PHE A 90 2.42 -3.85 -1.37
N ASN A 91 3.30 -4.83 -1.47
CA ASN A 91 3.62 -5.58 -2.66
C ASN A 91 2.67 -6.77 -2.81
N TRP A 92 1.39 -6.45 -2.99
CA TRP A 92 0.33 -7.44 -3.09
C TRP A 92 0.40 -8.20 -4.42
N LYS A 93 0.42 -9.53 -4.34
CA LYS A 93 0.24 -10.40 -5.50
C LYS A 93 -1.26 -10.55 -5.71
N THR A 94 -1.81 -9.71 -6.59
CA THR A 94 -3.23 -9.75 -6.96
C THR A 94 -3.44 -10.71 -8.11
N GLU A 95 -4.54 -11.44 -8.08
CA GLU A 95 -5.00 -12.23 -9.22
C GLU A 95 -5.46 -11.25 -10.31
N LYS A 96 -5.04 -11.50 -11.56
CA LYS A 96 -5.47 -10.74 -12.73
C LYS A 96 -6.41 -11.58 -13.56
#